data_AF-A0A7W0S854-F1
#
_entry.id   AF-A0A7W0S854-F1
#
_cell.length_a   1.000
_cell.length_b   1.000
_cell.length_c   1.000
_cell.angle_alpha   90.00
_cell.angle_beta   90.00
_cell.angle_gamma   90.00
#
_symmetry.space_group_name_H-M   'P 1'
#
loop_
_entity.id
_entity.type
_entity.pdbx_description
1 polymer ?
#
loop_
_entity_poly.entity_id
_entity_poly.type
_entity_poly.pdbx_seq_one_letter_code
_entity_poly.pdbx_strand_id
1 'polypeptide(L)' 'MSTRREQAAQRRGERERSVGLESEDDAARWLAENDAPKPVPPPKSPLKSKALHRWRQRSS' A
#
# COMPACT_ATOMS: atom_id res chain seq x y z
N MET A 1 5.88 35.51 -10.03
CA MET A 1 5.52 35.52 -8.58
C MET A 1 4.64 34.32 -8.32
N SER A 2 5.10 33.33 -7.55
CA SER A 2 4.27 32.17 -7.23
C SER A 2 3.08 32.55 -6.35
N THR A 3 1.93 31.95 -6.64
CA THR A 3 0.69 32.25 -5.93
C THR A 3 0.75 31.73 -4.50
N ARG A 4 -0.08 32.28 -3.60
CA ARG A 4 -0.18 31.82 -2.20
C ARG A 4 -0.47 30.32 -2.09
N ARG A 5 -1.18 29.75 -3.08
CA ARG A 5 -1.48 28.32 -3.16
C ARG A 5 -0.24 27.49 -3.52
N GLU A 6 0.57 27.93 -4.47
CA GLU A 6 1.83 27.25 -4.83
C GLU A 6 2.80 27.21 -3.65
N GLN A 7 2.96 28.32 -2.93
CA GLN A 7 3.82 28.35 -1.75
C GLN A 7 3.31 27.45 -0.61
N ALA A 8 1.99 27.30 -0.47
CA ALA A 8 1.40 26.42 0.53
C ALA A 8 1.59 24.94 0.16
N ALA A 9 1.43 24.59 -1.12
CA ALA A 9 1.70 23.24 -1.62
C ALA A 9 3.18 22.87 -1.47
N GLN A 10 4.09 23.81 -1.75
CA GLN A 10 5.53 23.61 -1.60
C GLN A 10 5.92 23.35 -0.14
N ARG A 11 5.44 24.19 0.80
CA ARG A 11 5.65 23.99 2.24
C ARG A 11 5.08 22.66 2.75
N ARG A 12 3.96 22.21 2.20
CA ARG A 12 3.37 20.91 2.55
C ARG A 12 4.25 19.75 2.08
N GLY A 13 4.70 19.79 0.83
CA GLY A 13 5.59 18.78 0.28
C GLY A 13 6.96 18.75 0.97
N GLU A 14 7.49 19.90 1.40
CA GLU A 14 8.70 19.98 2.22
C GLU A 14 8.52 19.28 3.58
N ARG A 15 7.38 19.49 4.26
CA ARG A 15 7.07 18.81 5.52
C ARG A 15 6.91 17.30 5.36
N GLU A 16 6.22 16.87 4.32
CA GLU A 16 6.03 15.44 4.04
C GLU A 16 7.38 14.75 3.75
N ARG A 17 8.31 15.44 3.07
CA ARG A 17 9.68 14.93 2.86
C ARG A 17 10.57 15.02 4.09
N SER A 18 10.40 16.04 4.95
CA SER A 18 11.18 16.18 6.19
C SER A 18 10.75 15.19 7.26
N VAL A 19 9.52 14.70 7.20
CA VAL A 19 9.02 13.57 8.02
C VAL A 19 9.45 12.26 7.36
N GLY A 20 10.62 12.24 6.74
CA GLY A 20 11.18 11.05 6.09
C GLY A 20 11.14 9.88 7.06
N LEU A 21 10.38 8.85 6.70
CA LEU A 21 10.59 7.51 7.23
C LEU A 21 11.98 7.12 6.76
N GLU A 22 12.96 7.28 7.64
CA GLU A 22 14.34 6.86 7.39
C GLU A 22 14.32 5.43 6.86
N SER A 23 15.07 5.14 5.80
CA SER A 23 15.18 3.76 5.26
C SER A 23 15.73 2.79 6.32
N GLU A 24 16.43 3.32 7.32
CA GLU A 24 16.93 2.60 8.50
C GLU A 24 16.03 2.74 9.73
N ASP A 25 14.83 3.31 9.60
CA ASP A 25 13.87 3.45 10.68
C ASP A 25 13.62 2.07 11.31
N ASP A 26 13.91 1.96 12.61
CA ASP A 26 13.69 0.74 13.39
C ASP A 26 12.23 0.28 13.26
N ALA A 27 11.27 1.21 13.11
CA ALA A 27 9.87 0.88 12.90
C ALA A 27 9.63 0.23 11.52
N ALA A 28 10.30 0.69 10.47
CA ALA A 28 10.21 0.10 9.14
C ALA A 28 10.85 -1.30 9.11
N ARG A 29 12.00 -1.48 9.77
CA ARG A 29 12.64 -2.80 9.96
C ARG A 29 11.75 -3.75 10.74
N TRP A 30 11.15 -3.27 11.83
CA TRP A 30 10.22 -4.06 12.63
C TRP A 30 9.00 -4.50 11.82
N LEU A 31 8.38 -3.60 11.03
CA LEU A 31 7.26 -3.95 10.16
C LEU A 31 7.65 -4.97 9.09
N ALA A 32 8.83 -4.83 8.47
CA ALA A 32 9.28 -5.80 7.48
C ALA A 32 9.46 -7.21 8.07
N GLU A 33 9.87 -7.31 9.34
CA GLU A 33 10.05 -8.58 10.04
C GLU A 33 8.75 -9.14 10.66
N ASN A 34 7.84 -8.27 11.12
CA ASN A 34 6.71 -8.66 11.97
C ASN A 34 5.32 -8.43 11.35
N ASP A 35 5.20 -7.65 10.27
CA ASP A 35 3.91 -7.41 9.61
C ASP A 35 3.50 -8.62 8.77
N ALA A 36 2.90 -9.60 9.44
CA ALA A 36 2.36 -10.78 8.78
C ALA A 36 1.29 -10.35 7.76
N PRO A 37 1.32 -10.90 6.53
CA PRO A 37 0.35 -10.54 5.51
C PRO A 37 -1.07 -10.80 6.01
N LYS A 38 -1.94 -9.80 5.84
CA LYS A 38 -3.35 -9.91 6.23
C LYS A 38 -3.99 -11.11 5.52
N PRO A 39 -4.84 -11.89 6.22
CA PRO A 39 -5.53 -12.99 5.60
C PRO A 39 -6.37 -12.48 4.43
N VAL A 40 -6.34 -13.22 3.32
CA VAL A 40 -7.14 -12.88 2.14
C VAL A 40 -8.62 -13.00 2.54
N PRO A 41 -9.45 -11.96 2.31
CA PRO A 41 -10.85 -12.04 2.66
C PRO A 41 -11.54 -13.16 1.87
N PRO A 42 -12.55 -13.81 2.46
CA PRO A 42 -13.29 -14.84 1.77
C PRO A 42 -13.97 -14.26 0.52
N PRO A 43 -14.14 -15.06 -0.55
CA PRO A 43 -14.84 -14.60 -1.73
C PRO A 43 -16.31 -14.30 -1.39
N LYS A 44 -16.87 -13.25 -2.00
CA LYS A 44 -18.28 -12.86 -1.83
C LYS A 44 -19.28 -14.00 -2.13
N SER A 45 -18.87 -15.00 -2.91
CA SER A 45 -19.64 -16.20 -3.23
C SER A 45 -18.68 -17.32 -3.64
N PRO A 46 -19.02 -18.61 -3.43
CA PRO A 46 -18.20 -19.75 -3.88
C PRO A 46 -17.82 -19.70 -5.36
N LEU A 47 -18.73 -19.20 -6.21
CA LEU A 47 -18.52 -19.07 -7.66
C LEU A 47 -17.55 -17.94 -8.05
N LYS A 48 -17.23 -17.04 -7.11
CA LYS A 48 -16.30 -15.92 -7.30
C LYS A 48 -14.91 -16.20 -6.73
N SER A 49 -14.59 -17.47 -6.45
CA SER A 49 -13.25 -17.86 -6.02
C SER A 49 -12.24 -17.78 -7.15
N LYS A 50 -11.07 -17.16 -6.89
CA LYS A 50 -9.94 -17.12 -7.83
C LYS A 50 -9.41 -18.52 -8.16
N ALA A 51 -9.50 -19.45 -7.20
CA ALA A 51 -9.12 -20.84 -7.41
C ALA A 51 -10.04 -21.53 -8.43
N LEU A 52 -11.36 -21.34 -8.30
CA LEU A 52 -12.35 -21.85 -9.25
C LEU A 52 -12.13 -21.28 -10.65
N HIS A 53 -11.88 -19.97 -10.76
CA HIS A 53 -11.59 -19.33 -12.04
C HIS A 53 -10.35 -19.92 -12.72
N ARG A 54 -9.25 -20.09 -11.98
CA ARG A 54 -8.01 -20.70 -12.49
C ARG A 54 -8.19 -22.17 -12.89
N TRP A 55 -9.03 -22.93 -12.19
CA TRP A 55 -9.35 -24.30 -12.56
C TRP A 55 -10.10 -24.34 -13.89
N ARG A 56 -11.15 -23.54 -14.04
CA ARG A 56 -11.93 -23.45 -15.30
C ARG A 56 -11.05 -23.13 -16.52
N GLN A 57 -10.12 -22.18 -16.37
CA GLN A 57 -9.20 -21.78 -17.44
C GLN A 57 -8.21 -22.88 -17.85
N ARG A 58 -7.86 -23.80 -16.94
CA ARG A 58 -6.95 -24.92 -17.23
C ARG A 58 -7.65 -26.14 -17.81
N SER A 59 -8.96 -26.24 -17.59
CA SER A 59 -9.81 -27.33 -18.10
C SER A 59 -10.51 -26.96 -19.41
N SER A 60 -10.15 -25.82 -20.02
CA SER A 60 -10.58 -25.39 -21.35
C SER A 60 -9.48 -25.60 -22.37
#